data_AF-A0AAD8S3N6-F1
#
_entry.id   AF-A0AAD8S3N6-F1
#
_cell.length_a   1.000
_cell.length_b   1.000
_cell.length_c   1.000
_cell.angle_alpha   90.00
_cell.angle_beta   90.00
_cell.angle_gamma   90.00
#
_symmetry.space_group_name_H-M   'P 1'
#
loop_
_entity.id
_entity.type
_entity.pdbx_description
1 polymer ?
#
loop_
_entity_poly.entity_id
_entity_poly.type
_entity_poly.pdbx_seq_one_letter_code
_entity_poly.pdbx_strand_id
1 'polypeptide(L)'
;MKIKLKVMKDRLLLNTMETTMEMLKVHNLNLNLNNVKTMVDKIFRIHNFSEAKKVAMASLEFEGYANVWWEEVNKKRAKEDLDPTDKWEEMQEVMHTRFVPTHHKRDLFNKLTQLKQSFKSVEEYYKEMHMTMMSANVDEREVQTMARFLNGLNIPVKRIVEFLPYKNMVELLH
;
A
#
# COMPACT_ATOMS: atom_id res chain seq x y z
N MET A 1 22.62 2.75 -33.98
CA MET A 1 22.34 1.66 -33.01
C MET A 1 21.87 2.18 -31.64
N LYS A 2 21.03 3.24 -31.55
CA LYS A 2 20.54 3.79 -30.26
C LYS A 2 19.00 3.71 -30.07
N ILE A 3 18.24 3.38 -31.11
CA ILE A 3 16.77 3.31 -31.06
C ILE A 3 16.27 1.92 -30.60
N LYS A 4 17.01 0.83 -30.89
CA LYS A 4 16.64 -0.52 -30.43
C LYS A 4 16.87 -0.78 -28.93
N LEU A 5 17.80 -0.07 -28.29
CA LEU A 5 18.08 -0.23 -26.85
C LEU A 5 17.03 0.45 -25.95
N LYS A 6 16.36 1.52 -26.44
CA LYS A 6 15.32 2.21 -25.68
C LYS A 6 14.02 1.39 -25.65
N VAL A 7 13.63 0.83 -26.81
CA VAL A 7 12.48 -0.06 -26.93
C VAL A 7 12.65 -1.35 -26.10
N MET A 8 13.87 -1.89 -25.98
CA MET A 8 14.12 -3.06 -25.10
C MET A 8 14.07 -2.72 -23.61
N LYS A 9 14.52 -1.52 -23.18
CA LYS A 9 14.42 -1.08 -21.78
C LYS A 9 12.97 -0.80 -21.37
N ASP A 10 12.18 -0.20 -22.27
CA ASP A 10 10.77 0.09 -22.03
C ASP A 10 9.92 -1.19 -22.04
N ARG A 11 10.29 -2.20 -22.84
CA ARG A 11 9.66 -3.52 -22.84
C ARG A 11 9.98 -4.36 -21.59
N LEU A 12 11.16 -4.16 -20.99
CA LEU A 12 11.53 -4.80 -19.72
C LEU A 12 10.70 -4.22 -18.55
N LEU A 13 10.46 -2.91 -18.58
CA LEU A 13 9.60 -2.17 -17.65
C LEU A 13 8.13 -2.61 -17.74
N LEU A 14 7.61 -2.68 -18.97
CA LEU A 14 6.25 -3.13 -19.25
C LEU A 14 6.06 -4.59 -18.82
N ASN A 15 6.99 -5.48 -19.16
CA ASN A 15 6.93 -6.88 -18.70
C ASN A 15 7.03 -7.00 -17.18
N THR A 16 7.78 -6.11 -16.50
CA THR A 16 7.87 -6.11 -15.03
C THR A 16 6.55 -5.66 -14.41
N MET A 17 5.91 -4.65 -14.98
CA MET A 17 4.59 -4.16 -14.54
C MET A 17 3.47 -5.15 -14.87
N GLU A 18 3.47 -5.74 -16.06
CA GLU A 18 2.54 -6.81 -16.48
C GLU A 18 2.68 -8.06 -15.59
N THR A 19 3.90 -8.51 -15.30
CA THR A 19 4.13 -9.65 -14.38
C THR A 19 3.60 -9.33 -12.97
N THR A 20 3.75 -8.08 -12.52
CA THR A 20 3.21 -7.67 -11.21
C THR A 20 1.69 -7.54 -11.21
N MET A 21 1.07 -7.21 -12.34
CA MET A 21 -0.38 -7.17 -12.51
C MET A 21 -1.01 -8.55 -12.73
N GLU A 22 -0.31 -9.49 -13.36
CA GLU A 22 -0.73 -10.89 -13.47
C GLU A 22 -0.66 -11.60 -12.11
N MET A 23 0.38 -11.32 -11.30
CA MET A 23 0.42 -11.76 -9.89
C MET A 23 -0.77 -11.22 -9.07
N LEU A 24 -1.31 -10.04 -9.43
CA LEU A 24 -2.48 -9.44 -8.78
C LEU A 24 -3.82 -10.04 -9.24
N LYS A 25 -3.90 -10.67 -10.41
CA LYS A 25 -5.12 -11.37 -10.88
C LYS A 25 -5.28 -12.75 -10.25
N VAL A 26 -4.20 -13.41 -9.84
CA VAL A 26 -4.22 -14.82 -9.38
C VAL A 26 -4.55 -14.98 -7.89
N HIS A 27 -4.45 -13.93 -7.06
CA HIS A 27 -4.88 -13.98 -5.66
C HIS A 27 -5.97 -12.96 -5.35
N ASN A 28 -7.20 -13.41 -5.58
CA ASN A 28 -8.43 -12.78 -5.12
C ASN A 28 -8.36 -12.55 -3.59
N LEU A 29 -8.73 -11.33 -3.16
CA LEU A 29 -8.94 -10.84 -1.78
C LEU A 29 -7.73 -10.18 -1.08
N ASN A 30 -7.85 -8.87 -0.85
CA ASN A 30 -7.22 -8.12 0.26
C ASN A 30 -5.69 -7.92 0.27
N LEU A 31 -5.01 -7.88 -0.87
CA LEU A 31 -3.65 -7.33 -0.92
C LEU A 31 -3.68 -5.78 -0.95
N ASN A 32 -3.87 -5.23 0.26
CA ASN A 32 -3.50 -3.91 0.78
C ASN A 32 -3.10 -2.83 -0.26
N LEU A 33 -3.97 -1.84 -0.51
CA LEU A 33 -3.69 -0.64 -1.33
C LEU A 33 -2.36 0.06 -0.97
N ASN A 34 -1.90 -0.04 0.28
CA ASN A 34 -0.63 0.53 0.72
C ASN A 34 0.60 -0.21 0.16
N ASN A 35 0.49 -1.52 -0.10
CA ASN A 35 1.54 -2.29 -0.75
C ASN A 35 1.69 -1.86 -2.21
N VAL A 36 0.55 -1.66 -2.90
CA VAL A 36 0.51 -1.20 -4.30
C VAL A 36 1.10 0.20 -4.41
N LYS A 37 0.66 1.14 -3.56
CA LYS A 37 1.23 2.51 -3.52
C LYS A 37 2.74 2.48 -3.32
N THR A 38 3.22 1.76 -2.31
CA THR A 38 4.65 1.65 -1.99
C THR A 38 5.45 1.07 -3.15
N MET A 39 4.89 0.10 -3.87
CA MET A 39 5.55 -0.52 -5.01
C MET A 39 5.66 0.42 -6.21
N VAL A 40 4.57 1.11 -6.55
CA VAL A 40 4.54 2.11 -7.63
C VAL A 40 5.52 3.25 -7.35
N ASP A 41 5.54 3.77 -6.12
CA ASP A 41 6.47 4.85 -5.73
C ASP A 41 7.93 4.40 -5.84
N LYS A 42 8.26 3.14 -5.50
CA LYS A 42 9.61 2.57 -5.69
C LYS A 42 9.98 2.49 -7.16
N ILE A 43 9.09 2.03 -8.02
CA ILE A 43 9.32 1.96 -9.48
C ILE A 43 9.61 3.36 -10.02
N PHE A 44 8.76 4.34 -9.70
CA PHE A 44 8.95 5.72 -10.14
C PHE A 44 10.27 6.32 -9.68
N ARG A 45 10.70 6.01 -8.45
CA ARG A 45 12.00 6.43 -7.91
C ARG A 45 13.18 5.79 -8.63
N ILE A 46 13.16 4.47 -8.85
CA ILE A 46 14.24 3.75 -9.54
C ILE A 46 14.44 4.29 -10.96
N HIS A 47 13.35 4.62 -11.63
CA HIS A 47 13.38 5.12 -12.99
C HIS A 47 13.47 6.65 -13.11
N ASN A 48 13.55 7.37 -11.98
CA ASN A 48 13.62 8.82 -11.88
C ASN A 48 12.57 9.53 -12.75
N PHE A 49 11.31 9.09 -12.63
CA PHE A 49 10.21 9.69 -13.40
C PHE A 49 9.93 11.12 -12.92
N SER A 50 9.75 12.05 -13.86
CA SER A 50 9.17 13.36 -13.56
C SER A 50 7.72 13.20 -13.11
N GLU A 51 7.21 14.17 -12.35
CA GLU A 51 5.82 14.17 -11.87
C GLU A 51 4.81 13.94 -13.00
N ALA A 52 4.90 14.71 -14.09
CA ALA A 52 4.03 14.56 -15.25
C ALA A 52 4.11 13.16 -15.88
N LYS A 53 5.29 12.54 -15.87
CA LYS A 53 5.47 11.17 -16.38
C LYS A 53 4.85 10.14 -15.45
N LYS A 54 4.90 10.34 -14.13
CA LYS A 54 4.23 9.46 -13.15
C LYS A 54 2.72 9.47 -13.39
N VAL A 55 2.13 10.65 -13.53
CA VAL A 55 0.69 10.80 -13.82
C VAL A 55 0.32 10.12 -15.14
N ALA A 56 1.05 10.43 -16.22
CA ALA A 56 0.78 9.84 -17.53
C ALA A 56 0.87 8.30 -17.51
N MET A 57 1.92 7.74 -16.89
CA MET A 57 2.09 6.30 -16.79
C MET A 57 0.99 5.65 -15.95
N ALA A 58 0.61 6.24 -14.82
CA ALA A 58 -0.46 5.72 -13.99
C ALA A 58 -1.84 5.79 -14.68
N SER A 59 -2.09 6.85 -15.46
CA SER A 59 -3.35 6.99 -16.19
C SER A 59 -3.52 5.96 -17.32
N LEU A 60 -2.41 5.48 -17.90
CA LEU A 60 -2.46 4.43 -18.93
C LEU A 60 -2.96 3.09 -18.37
N GLU A 61 -2.76 2.86 -17.08
CA GLU A 61 -3.21 1.64 -16.39
C GLU A 61 -4.67 1.72 -15.95
N PHE A 62 -5.35 2.85 -16.16
CA PHE A 62 -6.76 2.96 -15.82
C PHE A 62 -7.60 2.18 -16.82
N GLU A 63 -8.42 1.28 -16.28
CA GLU A 63 -9.37 0.49 -17.05
C GLU A 63 -10.81 0.78 -16.63
N GLY A 64 -11.74 0.50 -17.55
CA GLY A 64 -13.17 0.61 -17.29
C GLY A 64 -13.60 1.98 -16.75
N TYR A 65 -14.33 1.96 -15.64
CA TYR A 65 -14.92 3.17 -15.05
C TYR A 65 -13.88 4.19 -14.58
N ALA A 66 -12.74 3.74 -14.05
CA ALA A 66 -11.68 4.62 -13.56
C ALA A 66 -11.11 5.49 -14.71
N ASN A 67 -10.94 4.90 -15.89
CA ASN A 67 -10.47 5.61 -17.08
C ASN A 67 -11.45 6.70 -17.53
N VAL A 68 -12.73 6.33 -17.68
CA VAL A 68 -13.79 7.28 -18.09
C VAL A 68 -13.85 8.47 -17.13
N TRP A 69 -13.85 8.19 -15.82
CA TRP A 69 -13.89 9.23 -14.80
C TRP A 69 -12.64 10.13 -14.82
N TRP A 70 -11.44 9.56 -15.00
CA TRP A 70 -10.20 10.35 -15.08
C TRP A 70 -10.20 11.31 -16.27
N GLU A 71 -10.69 10.87 -17.42
CA GLU A 71 -10.87 11.71 -18.60
C GLU A 71 -11.87 12.85 -18.36
N GLU A 72 -12.96 12.59 -17.62
CA GLU A 72 -13.91 13.63 -17.23
C GLU A 72 -13.28 14.68 -16.31
N VAL A 73 -12.45 14.27 -15.35
CA VAL A 73 -11.71 15.17 -14.46
C VAL A 73 -10.80 16.10 -15.27
N ASN A 74 -10.02 15.55 -16.19
CA ASN A 74 -9.13 16.35 -17.04
C ASN A 74 -9.90 17.30 -17.97
N LYS A 75 -11.01 16.84 -18.56
CA LYS A 75 -11.89 17.68 -19.38
C LYS A 75 -12.51 18.82 -18.58
N LYS A 76 -12.88 18.58 -17.31
CA LYS A 76 -13.43 19.62 -16.44
C LYS A 76 -12.39 20.69 -16.13
N ARG A 77 -11.16 20.30 -15.78
CA ARG A 77 -10.04 21.24 -15.54
C ARG A 77 -9.75 22.10 -16.76
N ALA A 78 -9.72 21.48 -17.95
CA ALA A 78 -9.52 22.21 -19.20
C ALA A 78 -10.63 23.24 -19.49
N LYS A 79 -11.88 22.98 -19.10
CA LYS A 79 -12.98 23.95 -19.21
C LYS A 79 -12.88 25.11 -18.21
N GLU A 80 -12.16 24.91 -17.12
CA GLU A 80 -11.93 25.90 -16.07
C GLU A 80 -10.59 26.66 -16.28
N ASP A 81 -9.97 26.50 -17.46
CA ASP A 81 -8.64 27.02 -17.81
C ASP A 81 -7.54 26.64 -16.80
N LEU A 82 -7.71 25.47 -16.15
CA LEU A 82 -6.72 24.88 -15.26
C LEU A 82 -5.83 23.90 -16.03
N ASP A 83 -4.55 23.88 -15.66
CA ASP A 83 -3.61 22.90 -16.21
C ASP A 83 -4.04 21.46 -15.87
N PRO A 84 -3.75 20.50 -16.76
CA PRO A 84 -3.91 19.08 -16.47
C PRO A 84 -3.16 18.69 -15.20
N THR A 85 -3.69 17.72 -14.46
CA THR A 85 -3.03 17.22 -13.24
C THR A 85 -1.68 16.63 -13.61
N ASP A 86 -0.60 17.36 -13.37
CA ASP A 86 0.77 16.97 -13.72
C ASP A 86 1.60 16.56 -12.49
N LYS A 87 1.07 16.77 -11.29
CA LYS A 87 1.65 16.30 -10.02
C LYS A 87 1.08 14.95 -9.61
N TRP A 88 1.98 14.03 -9.25
CA TRP A 88 1.59 12.70 -8.82
C TRP A 88 0.75 12.73 -7.54
N GLU A 89 1.10 13.62 -6.61
CA GLU A 89 0.38 13.80 -5.35
C GLU A 89 -1.07 14.26 -5.56
N GLU A 90 -1.29 15.19 -6.50
CA GLU A 90 -2.65 15.66 -6.85
C GLU A 90 -3.50 14.53 -7.45
N MET A 91 -2.91 13.72 -8.34
CA MET A 91 -3.59 12.53 -8.89
C MET A 91 -3.95 11.54 -7.77
N GLN A 92 -3.03 11.29 -6.83
CA GLN A 92 -3.29 10.41 -5.69
C GLN A 92 -4.44 10.91 -4.81
N GLU A 93 -4.51 12.21 -4.53
CA GLU A 93 -5.56 12.81 -3.72
C GLU A 93 -6.93 12.72 -4.40
N VAL A 94 -6.99 13.04 -5.69
CA VAL A 94 -8.20 12.98 -6.52
C VAL A 94 -8.72 11.53 -6.58
N MET A 95 -7.82 10.56 -6.82
CA MET A 95 -8.16 9.14 -6.80
C MET A 95 -8.63 8.67 -5.42
N HIS A 96 -7.93 9.06 -4.34
CA HIS A 96 -8.31 8.69 -2.99
C HIS A 96 -9.70 9.21 -2.63
N THR A 97 -9.99 10.48 -2.94
CA THR A 97 -11.28 11.10 -2.66
C THR A 97 -12.43 10.41 -3.40
N ARG A 98 -12.18 9.89 -4.61
CA ARG A 98 -13.20 9.22 -5.43
C ARG A 98 -13.44 7.77 -5.03
N PHE A 99 -12.37 7.02 -4.79
CA PHE A 99 -12.41 5.56 -4.73
C PHE A 99 -12.21 5.00 -3.33
N VAL A 100 -11.74 5.80 -2.36
CA VAL A 100 -11.55 5.35 -0.99
C VAL A 100 -12.72 5.83 -0.13
N PRO A 101 -13.50 4.92 0.49
CA PRO A 101 -14.58 5.33 1.38
C PRO A 101 -14.07 6.18 2.55
N THR A 102 -14.85 7.19 2.95
CA THR A 102 -14.49 8.11 4.05
C THR A 102 -14.24 7.40 5.39
N HIS A 103 -14.86 6.24 5.59
CA HIS A 103 -14.72 5.41 6.79
C HIS A 103 -13.55 4.41 6.73
N HIS A 104 -12.81 4.33 5.62
CA HIS A 104 -11.73 3.36 5.42
C HIS A 104 -10.66 3.42 6.53
N LYS A 105 -10.24 4.64 6.92
CA LYS A 105 -9.29 4.80 8.04
C LYS A 105 -9.84 4.22 9.34
N ARG A 106 -11.11 4.47 9.66
CA ARG A 106 -11.77 3.93 10.86
C ARG A 106 -11.81 2.41 10.82
N ASP A 107 -12.07 1.81 9.67
CA ASP A 107 -12.10 0.36 9.52
C ASP A 107 -10.71 -0.26 9.72
N LEU A 108 -9.65 0.39 9.25
CA LEU A 108 -8.28 -0.04 9.51
C LEU A 108 -7.93 0.02 11.01
N PHE A 109 -8.32 1.10 11.69
CA PHE A 109 -8.17 1.21 13.15
C PHE A 109 -8.95 0.14 13.90
N ASN A 110 -10.18 -0.15 13.48
CA ASN A 110 -11.02 -1.19 14.07
C ASN A 110 -10.40 -2.57 13.85
N LYS A 111 -9.93 -2.86 12.62
CA LYS A 111 -9.20 -4.08 12.29
C LYS A 111 -7.98 -4.25 13.18
N LEU A 112 -7.18 -3.19 13.34
CA LEU A 112 -5.98 -3.22 14.18
C LEU A 112 -6.33 -3.47 15.66
N THR A 113 -7.36 -2.81 16.17
CA THR A 113 -7.81 -2.94 17.56
C THR A 113 -8.34 -4.33 17.87
N GLN A 114 -9.04 -4.94 16.92
CA GLN A 114 -9.65 -6.26 17.06
C GLN A 114 -8.68 -7.40 16.70
N LEU A 115 -7.48 -7.09 16.22
CA LEU A 115 -6.55 -8.10 15.73
C LEU A 115 -6.07 -9.00 16.87
N LYS A 116 -6.26 -10.30 16.70
CA LYS A 116 -5.83 -11.37 17.61
C LYS A 116 -5.02 -12.42 16.86
N GLN A 117 -4.15 -13.12 17.58
CA GLN A 117 -3.39 -14.25 17.07
C GLN A 117 -4.32 -15.34 16.53
N SER A 118 -5.31 -15.76 17.31
CA SER A 118 -6.29 -16.77 16.90
C SER A 118 -5.59 -18.05 16.39
N PHE A 119 -5.89 -18.54 15.20
CA PHE A 119 -5.27 -19.73 14.62
C PHE A 119 -3.90 -19.49 13.97
N LYS A 120 -3.38 -18.25 13.99
CA LYS A 120 -2.10 -17.90 13.38
C LYS A 120 -0.92 -18.26 14.27
N SER A 121 0.22 -18.56 13.66
CA SER A 121 1.49 -18.53 14.38
C SER A 121 1.77 -17.13 14.93
N VAL A 122 2.66 -17.04 15.93
CA VAL A 122 3.06 -15.76 16.53
C VAL A 122 3.68 -14.82 15.47
N GLU A 123 4.49 -15.39 14.57
CA GLU A 123 5.13 -14.64 13.50
C GLU A 123 4.12 -14.11 12.47
N GLU A 124 3.17 -14.94 12.03
CA GLU A 124 2.11 -14.50 11.11
C GLU A 124 1.23 -13.42 11.74
N TYR A 125 0.88 -13.57 13.02
CA TYR A 125 0.15 -12.56 13.78
C TYR A 125 0.92 -11.24 13.83
N TYR A 126 2.22 -11.27 14.17
CA TYR A 126 3.05 -10.07 14.20
C TYR A 126 3.14 -9.39 12.83
N LYS A 127 3.37 -10.17 11.76
CA LYS A 127 3.42 -9.64 10.39
C LYS A 127 2.11 -8.94 10.02
N GLU A 128 0.97 -9.57 10.30
CA GLU A 128 -0.34 -8.94 10.03
C GLU A 128 -0.57 -7.68 10.86
N MET A 129 -0.19 -7.71 12.14
CA MET A 129 -0.28 -6.54 13.03
C MET A 129 0.54 -5.39 12.47
N HIS A 130 1.82 -5.64 12.16
CA HIS A 130 2.73 -4.63 11.64
C HIS A 130 2.23 -4.05 10.31
N MET A 131 1.82 -4.89 9.37
CA MET A 131 1.24 -4.43 8.09
C MET A 131 -0.04 -3.60 8.31
N THR A 132 -0.89 -3.97 9.27
CA THR A 132 -2.12 -3.24 9.56
C THR A 132 -1.82 -1.88 10.23
N MET A 133 -0.81 -1.80 11.10
CA MET A 133 -0.35 -0.54 11.68
C MET A 133 0.16 0.42 10.61
N MET A 134 1.01 -0.07 9.69
CA MET A 134 1.48 0.74 8.57
C MET A 134 0.31 1.24 7.72
N SER A 135 -0.67 0.37 7.44
CA SER A 135 -1.85 0.76 6.67
C SER A 135 -2.73 1.80 7.34
N ALA A 136 -2.88 1.72 8.66
CA ALA A 136 -3.62 2.68 9.46
C ALA A 136 -2.82 3.97 9.74
N ASN A 137 -1.56 4.04 9.26
CA ASN A 137 -0.61 5.11 9.56
C ASN A 137 -0.46 5.34 11.08
N VAL A 138 -0.36 4.23 11.83
CA VAL A 138 -0.17 4.21 13.28
C VAL A 138 1.31 4.16 13.59
N ASP A 139 1.80 5.20 14.25
CA ASP A 139 3.14 5.28 14.81
C ASP A 139 3.05 5.18 16.34
N GLU A 140 3.50 4.06 16.87
CA GLU A 140 3.45 3.71 18.29
C GLU A 140 4.87 3.63 18.84
N ARG A 141 5.09 4.16 20.04
CA ARG A 141 6.33 3.90 20.77
C ARG A 141 6.46 2.40 21.00
N GLU A 142 7.68 1.90 21.07
CA GLU A 142 7.96 0.46 21.22
C GLU A 142 7.14 -0.19 22.34
N VAL A 143 7.07 0.43 23.51
CA VAL A 143 6.28 -0.06 24.65
C VAL A 143 4.78 -0.21 24.35
N GLN A 144 4.21 0.66 23.50
CA GLN A 144 2.81 0.58 23.07
C GLN A 144 2.61 -0.57 22.08
N THR A 145 3.53 -0.72 21.13
CA THR A 145 3.55 -1.83 20.16
C THR A 145 3.66 -3.18 20.88
N MET A 146 4.54 -3.28 21.89
CA MET A 146 4.69 -4.48 22.72
C MET A 146 3.40 -4.80 23.49
N ALA A 147 2.80 -3.80 24.15
CA ALA A 147 1.54 -3.99 24.87
C ALA A 147 0.41 -4.46 23.93
N ARG A 148 0.33 -3.89 22.71
CA ARG A 148 -0.63 -4.29 21.69
C ARG A 148 -0.42 -5.74 21.26
N PHE A 149 0.82 -6.10 20.93
CA PHE A 149 1.20 -7.46 20.56
C PHE A 149 0.80 -8.47 21.64
N LEU A 150 1.22 -8.23 22.89
CA LEU A 150 0.90 -9.10 24.03
C LEU A 150 -0.61 -9.23 24.26
N ASN A 151 -1.38 -8.16 24.06
CA ASN A 151 -2.83 -8.19 24.21
C ASN A 151 -3.57 -8.94 23.11
N GLY A 152 -2.94 -9.14 21.95
CA GLY A 152 -3.51 -9.95 20.87
C GLY A 152 -3.07 -11.41 20.88
N LEU A 153 -2.04 -11.78 21.64
CA LEU A 153 -1.61 -13.17 21.80
C LEU A 153 -2.69 -14.06 22.41
N ASN A 154 -2.67 -15.33 22.04
CA ASN A 154 -3.48 -16.35 22.69
C ASN A 154 -3.01 -16.54 24.14
N ILE A 155 -3.96 -16.77 25.06
CA ILE A 155 -3.71 -16.86 26.51
C ILE A 155 -2.54 -17.80 26.86
N PRO A 156 -2.42 -19.02 26.28
CA PRO A 156 -1.31 -19.91 26.61
C PRO A 156 0.06 -19.33 26.23
N VAL A 157 0.17 -18.69 25.07
CA VAL A 157 1.41 -18.07 24.59
C VAL A 157 1.75 -16.84 25.44
N LYS A 158 0.75 -15.98 25.67
CA LYS A 158 0.90 -14.77 26.49
C LYS A 158 1.47 -15.09 27.87
N ARG A 159 0.95 -16.14 28.53
CA ARG A 159 1.44 -16.57 29.84
C ARG A 159 2.92 -16.93 29.81
N ILE A 160 3.38 -17.69 28.82
CA ILE A 160 4.80 -18.09 28.71
C ILE A 160 5.67 -16.85 28.54
N VAL A 161 5.28 -15.94 27.65
CA VAL A 161 6.04 -14.74 27.31
C VAL A 161 6.12 -13.77 28.49
N GLU A 162 5.05 -13.62 29.28
CA GLU A 162 5.02 -12.74 30.48
C GLU A 162 6.03 -13.14 31.57
N PHE A 163 6.50 -14.39 31.59
CA PHE A 163 7.51 -14.86 32.54
C PHE A 163 8.95 -14.77 32.00
N LEU A 164 9.14 -14.41 30.73
CA LEU A 164 10.46 -14.24 30.14
C LEU A 164 10.93 -12.79 30.29
N PRO A 165 12.22 -12.55 30.59
CA PRO A 165 12.77 -11.20 30.54
C PRO A 165 12.83 -10.75 29.07
N TYR A 166 12.07 -9.70 28.73
CA TYR A 166 12.13 -9.05 27.42
C TYR A 166 12.19 -7.53 27.59
N LYS A 167 12.90 -6.85 26.69
CA LYS A 167 13.07 -5.38 26.68
C LYS A 167 12.51 -4.69 25.45
N ASN A 168 12.30 -5.43 24.37
CA ASN A 168 11.96 -4.92 23.05
C ASN A 168 11.14 -5.95 22.26
N MET A 169 10.66 -5.56 21.09
CA MET A 169 9.89 -6.46 20.21
C MET A 169 10.71 -7.63 19.66
N VAL A 170 12.03 -7.48 19.49
CA VAL A 170 12.88 -8.54 18.94
C VAL A 170 12.98 -9.71 19.93
N GLU A 171 13.19 -9.41 21.20
CA GLU A 171 13.20 -10.39 22.29
C GLU A 171 11.83 -11.06 22.52
N LEU A 172 10.72 -10.42 22.11
CA LEU A 172 9.38 -11.01 22.17
C LEU A 172 9.10 -12.01 21.04
N LEU A 173 9.88 -11.98 19.96
CA LEU A 173 9.68 -12.82 18.76
C LEU A 173 10.66 -14.00 18.67
N HIS A 174 11.72 -14.01 19.46
CA HIS A 174 12.81 -14.99 19.45
C HIS A 174 12.97 -15.68 20.81
#